data_AF-A0A1W5D2B9-F1
#
_entry.id   AF-A0A1W5D2B9-F1
#
_cell.length_a   1.000
_cell.length_b   1.000
_cell.length_c   1.000
_cell.angle_alpha   90.00
_cell.angle_beta   90.00
_cell.angle_gamma   90.00
#
_symmetry.space_group_name_H-M   'P 1'
#
loop_
_entity.id
_entity.type
_entity.pdbx_description
1 polymer ?
#
loop_
_entity_poly.entity_id
_entity_poly.type
_entity_poly.pdbx_seq_one_letter_code
_entity_poly.pdbx_strand_id
1 'polypeptide(L)'
;MPSATSPPPAPSLTLPPPQTFDIIPPLHALLSRLLAVTTENSTATTPLSAKDLASEASAIKIKIQKARAAVEALADADRTIQEQEQEIRGLEDRIDGLKEVLNDMAARGRQSSGPQT
;
A
#
# COMPACT_ATOMS: atom_id res chain seq x y z
N MET A 1 -15.89 9.98 35.66
CA MET A 1 -16.28 9.84 34.25
C MET A 1 -15.03 9.49 33.46
N PRO A 2 -14.87 8.26 32.95
CA PRO A 2 -13.75 7.96 32.07
C PRO A 2 -13.95 8.73 30.76
N SER A 3 -13.03 9.65 30.46
CA SER A 3 -13.02 10.36 29.18
C SER A 3 -12.82 9.33 28.06
N ALA A 4 -13.84 9.12 27.25
CA ALA A 4 -13.73 8.34 26.02
C ALA A 4 -12.88 9.14 25.03
N THR A 5 -11.55 8.95 25.10
CA THR A 5 -10.64 9.38 24.05
C THR A 5 -11.07 8.68 22.76
N SER A 6 -11.64 9.48 21.84
CA SER A 6 -11.94 9.08 20.48
C SER A 6 -10.68 8.47 19.86
N PRO A 7 -10.77 7.32 19.16
CA PRO A 7 -9.62 6.83 18.42
C PRO A 7 -9.17 7.91 17.41
N PRO A 8 -7.86 8.09 17.20
CA PRO A 8 -7.40 8.89 16.07
C PRO A 8 -8.00 8.33 14.78
N PRO A 9 -8.35 9.19 13.79
CA PRO A 9 -8.85 8.70 12.51
C PRO A 9 -7.78 7.81 11.88
N ALA A 10 -8.10 6.54 11.66
CA ALA A 10 -7.23 5.64 10.91
C ALA A 10 -7.01 6.24 9.51
N PRO A 11 -5.76 6.36 9.03
CA PRO A 11 -5.52 6.85 7.69
C PRO A 11 -6.18 5.90 6.69
N SER A 12 -7.02 6.44 5.80
CA SER A 12 -7.63 5.64 4.73
C SER A 12 -6.54 5.22 3.73
N LEU A 13 -6.06 3.99 3.85
CA LEU A 13 -5.08 3.38 2.96
C LEU A 13 -5.63 3.27 1.54
N THR A 14 -5.24 4.20 0.67
CA THR A 14 -5.54 4.12 -0.76
C THR A 14 -4.34 3.52 -1.47
N LEU A 15 -4.41 2.22 -1.76
CA LEU A 15 -3.36 1.54 -2.51
C LEU A 15 -3.42 1.96 -3.99
N PRO A 16 -2.27 2.28 -4.62
CA PRO A 16 -2.23 2.57 -6.04
C PRO A 16 -2.55 1.31 -6.87
N PRO A 17 -3.17 1.46 -8.06
CA PRO A 17 -3.41 0.33 -8.96
C PRO A 17 -2.11 -0.38 -9.33
N PRO A 18 -2.09 -1.72 -9.47
CA PRO A 18 -0.86 -2.50 -9.71
C PRO A 18 -0.13 -2.10 -11.00
N GLN A 19 -0.88 -1.63 -12.00
CA GLN A 19 -0.35 -1.14 -13.29
C GLN A 19 0.57 0.08 -13.13
N THR A 20 0.49 0.79 -12.00
CA THR A 20 1.39 1.90 -11.67
C THR A 20 2.85 1.45 -11.65
N PHE A 21 3.11 0.18 -11.33
CA PHE A 21 4.45 -0.39 -11.21
C PHE A 21 4.86 -1.24 -12.43
N ASP A 22 4.07 -1.25 -13.50
CA ASP A 22 4.35 -2.00 -14.73
C ASP A 22 5.34 -1.27 -15.66
N ILE A 23 6.55 -1.06 -15.14
CA ILE A 23 7.66 -0.34 -15.78
C ILE A 23 8.72 -1.31 -16.31
N ILE A 24 8.84 -2.48 -15.68
CA ILE A 24 9.94 -3.43 -15.95
C ILE A 24 9.87 -4.00 -17.37
N PRO A 25 8.72 -4.49 -17.88
CA PRO A 25 8.65 -5.01 -19.24
C PRO A 25 9.07 -4.00 -20.32
N PRO A 26 8.55 -2.75 -20.37
CA PRO A 26 8.97 -1.79 -21.39
C PRO A 26 10.42 -1.33 -21.21
N LEU A 27 10.91 -1.20 -19.98
CA LEU A 27 12.32 -0.87 -19.72
C LEU A 27 13.24 -1.98 -20.25
N HIS A 28 12.94 -3.23 -19.93
CA HIS A 28 13.71 -4.38 -20.40
C HIS A 28 13.71 -4.49 -21.93
N ALA A 29 12.57 -4.28 -22.57
CA ALA A 29 12.45 -4.28 -24.03
C ALA A 29 13.34 -3.20 -24.67
N LEU A 30 13.34 -1.98 -24.11
CA LEU A 30 14.16 -0.89 -24.61
C LEU A 30 15.66 -1.19 -24.43
N LEU A 31 16.07 -1.67 -23.25
CA LEU A 31 17.47 -2.04 -22.98
C LEU A 31 17.93 -3.20 -23.88
N SER A 32 17.11 -4.21 -24.10
CA SER A 32 17.43 -5.34 -24.98
C SER A 32 17.69 -4.88 -26.41
N ARG A 33 16.85 -3.98 -26.93
CA ARG A 33 17.03 -3.38 -28.27
C ARG A 33 18.27 -2.48 -28.34
N LEU A 34 18.55 -1.70 -27.30
CA LEU A 34 19.76 -0.88 -27.23
C LEU A 34 21.03 -1.74 -27.24
N LEU A 35 21.04 -2.81 -26.45
CA LEU A 35 22.17 -3.74 -26.39
C LEU A 35 22.39 -4.42 -27.75
N ALA A 36 21.34 -4.87 -28.43
CA ALA A 36 21.42 -5.46 -29.76
C ALA A 36 22.04 -4.52 -30.80
N VAL A 37 21.74 -3.21 -30.74
CA VAL A 37 22.36 -2.19 -31.59
C VAL A 37 23.87 -2.06 -31.30
N THR A 38 24.27 -2.15 -30.03
CA THR A 38 25.69 -2.01 -29.65
C THR A 38 26.55 -3.23 -29.98
N THR A 39 25.97 -4.42 -30.12
CA THR A 39 26.73 -5.68 -30.24
C THR A 39 26.83 -6.25 -31.66
N GLU A 40 26.42 -5.52 -32.71
CA GLU A 40 26.34 -5.96 -34.12
C GLU A 40 25.59 -7.29 -34.38
N ASN A 41 25.04 -7.93 -33.35
CA ASN A 41 24.28 -9.17 -33.43
C ASN A 41 22.82 -8.86 -33.82
N SER A 42 22.64 -8.49 -35.08
CA SER A 42 21.33 -8.13 -35.68
C SER A 42 20.49 -9.38 -35.96
N THR A 43 20.04 -10.08 -34.92
CA THR A 43 19.03 -11.14 -35.06
C THR A 43 17.76 -10.73 -34.32
N ALA A 44 16.81 -10.14 -35.07
CA ALA A 44 15.38 -9.99 -34.73
C ALA A 44 14.91 -8.87 -33.78
N THR A 45 15.52 -7.69 -33.77
CA THR A 45 14.94 -6.49 -33.12
C THR A 45 14.76 -5.34 -34.10
N THR A 46 13.58 -4.69 -34.10
CA THR A 46 13.32 -3.49 -34.91
C THR A 46 14.39 -2.43 -34.66
N PRO A 47 15.03 -1.89 -35.72
CA PRO A 47 16.09 -0.89 -35.56
C PRO A 47 15.52 0.33 -34.82
N LEU A 48 16.16 0.69 -33.70
CA LEU A 48 15.82 1.86 -32.91
C LEU A 48 16.35 3.12 -33.61
N SER A 49 15.47 4.03 -34.01
CA SER A 49 15.91 5.39 -34.36
C SER A 49 16.16 6.21 -33.10
N ALA A 50 17.03 7.22 -33.17
CA ALA A 50 17.30 8.11 -32.04
C ALA A 50 16.04 8.84 -31.52
N LYS A 51 15.08 9.12 -32.42
CA LYS A 51 13.80 9.76 -32.06
C LYS A 51 12.88 8.80 -31.31
N ASP A 52 12.81 7.54 -31.74
CA ASP A 52 12.00 6.53 -31.08
C ASP A 52 12.53 6.24 -29.68
N LEU A 53 13.85 6.11 -29.55
CA LEU A 53 14.54 5.96 -28.27
C LEU A 53 14.19 7.08 -27.28
N ALA A 54 14.27 8.34 -27.72
CA ALA A 54 13.94 9.48 -26.86
C ALA A 54 12.48 9.45 -26.39
N SER A 55 11.56 9.05 -27.28
CA SER A 55 10.13 8.95 -26.95
C SER A 55 9.84 7.79 -25.98
N GLU A 56 10.41 6.61 -26.22
CA GLU A 56 10.22 5.41 -25.39
C GLU A 56 10.84 5.62 -24.00
N ALA A 57 12.04 6.19 -23.93
CA ALA A 57 12.68 6.55 -22.67
C ALA A 57 11.86 7.58 -21.86
N SER A 58 11.26 8.56 -22.54
CA SER A 58 10.40 9.56 -21.90
C SER A 58 9.14 8.91 -21.31
N ALA A 59 8.51 7.99 -22.05
CA ALA A 59 7.35 7.25 -21.56
C ALA A 59 7.68 6.41 -20.32
N ILE A 60 8.84 5.73 -20.32
CA ILE A 60 9.34 4.98 -19.16
C ILE A 60 9.59 5.91 -17.97
N LYS A 61 10.24 7.06 -18.21
CA LYS A 61 10.50 8.07 -17.17
C LYS A 61 9.21 8.56 -16.51
N ILE A 62 8.17 8.84 -17.28
CA ILE A 62 6.86 9.26 -16.77
C ILE A 62 6.26 8.16 -15.88
N LYS A 63 6.31 6.89 -16.32
CA LYS A 63 5.82 5.77 -15.50
C LYS A 63 6.58 5.64 -14.18
N ILE A 64 7.91 5.79 -14.19
CA ILE A 64 8.74 5.79 -12.98
C ILE A 64 8.35 6.93 -12.03
N GLN A 65 8.15 8.14 -12.56
CA GLN A 65 7.71 9.29 -11.76
C GLN A 65 6.34 9.05 -11.13
N LYS A 66 5.40 8.48 -11.88
CA LYS A 66 4.08 8.11 -11.36
C LYS A 66 4.17 7.06 -10.26
N ALA A 67 5.02 6.05 -10.43
CA ALA A 67 5.24 5.05 -9.40
C ALA A 67 5.84 5.63 -8.12
N ARG A 68 6.81 6.55 -8.24
CA ARG A 68 7.38 7.25 -7.08
C ARG A 68 6.34 8.09 -6.35
N ALA A 69 5.59 8.90 -7.07
CA ALA A 69 4.52 9.71 -6.48
C ALA A 69 3.47 8.86 -5.79
N ALA A 70 3.15 7.67 -6.32
CA ALA A 70 2.22 6.73 -5.71
C ALA A 70 2.76 6.11 -4.41
N VAL A 71 4.08 5.88 -4.32
CA VAL A 71 4.73 5.40 -3.09
C VAL A 71 4.77 6.52 -2.04
N GLU A 72 5.12 7.74 -2.43
CA GLU A 72 5.16 8.90 -1.52
C GLU A 72 3.77 9.30 -1.01
N ALA A 73 2.72 9.08 -1.81
CA ALA A 73 1.35 9.34 -1.40
C ALA A 73 0.76 8.26 -0.48
N LEU A 74 1.47 7.15 -0.24
CA LEU A 74 0.97 6.07 0.59
C LEU A 74 1.05 6.47 2.06
N ALA A 75 -0.11 6.50 2.73
CA ALA A 75 -0.16 6.77 4.16
C ALA A 75 0.64 5.71 4.91
N ASP A 76 1.39 6.15 5.93
CA ASP A 76 2.32 5.34 6.71
C ASP A 76 3.56 4.79 5.97
N ALA A 77 3.88 5.28 4.75
CA ALA A 77 5.13 4.92 4.07
C ALA A 77 6.40 5.33 4.84
N ASP A 78 6.31 6.39 5.65
CA ASP A 78 7.40 6.87 6.50
C ASP A 78 7.53 6.13 7.84
N ARG A 79 6.57 5.25 8.17
CA ARG A 79 6.57 4.50 9.44
C ARG A 79 7.23 3.14 9.27
N THR A 80 7.90 2.70 10.33
CA THR A 80 8.50 1.36 10.36
C THR A 80 7.44 0.30 10.64
N ILE A 81 7.70 -0.93 10.16
CA ILE A 81 6.87 -2.11 10.45
C ILE A 81 6.75 -2.32 11.98
N GLN A 82 7.82 -2.07 12.72
CA GLN A 82 7.84 -2.24 14.18
C GLN A 82 6.86 -1.31 14.90
N GLU A 83 6.79 -0.04 14.48
CA GLU A 83 5.83 0.92 15.03
C GLU A 83 4.38 0.52 14.72
N GLN A 84 4.12 0.03 13.51
CA GLN A 84 2.80 -0.46 13.11
C GLN A 84 2.40 -1.70 13.92
N GLU A 85 3.30 -2.66 14.11
CA GLU A 85 3.06 -3.84 14.94
C GLU A 85 2.79 -3.49 16.41
N GLN A 86 3.50 -2.49 16.95
CA GLN A 86 3.26 -2.03 18.31
C GLN A 86 1.89 -1.38 18.46
N GLU A 87 1.47 -0.60 17.45
CA GLU A 87 0.13 -0.01 17.41
C GLU A 87 -0.95 -1.10 17.31
N ILE A 88 -0.78 -2.09 16.43
CA ILE A 88 -1.69 -3.23 16.30
C ILE A 88 -1.88 -3.93 17.65
N ARG A 89 -0.78 -4.24 18.35
CA ARG A 89 -0.84 -4.85 19.70
C ARG A 89 -1.66 -4.00 20.68
N GLY A 90 -1.40 -2.69 20.74
CA GLY A 90 -2.15 -1.79 21.63
C GLY A 90 -3.63 -1.67 21.26
N LEU A 91 -3.96 -1.74 19.96
CA LEU A 91 -5.34 -1.75 19.48
C LEU A 91 -6.05 -3.06 19.83
N GLU A 92 -5.38 -4.20 19.69
CA GLU A 92 -5.88 -5.53 20.07
C GLU A 92 -6.17 -5.60 21.58
N ASP A 93 -5.25 -5.14 22.43
CA ASP A 93 -5.43 -5.06 23.89
C ASP A 93 -6.67 -4.22 24.25
N ARG A 94 -6.85 -3.08 23.57
CA ARG A 94 -8.02 -2.21 23.79
C ARG A 94 -9.31 -2.88 23.36
N ILE A 95 -9.30 -3.59 22.23
CA ILE A 95 -10.46 -4.36 21.75
C ILE A 95 -10.85 -5.42 22.77
N ASP A 96 -9.88 -6.11 23.35
CA ASP A 96 -10.16 -7.16 24.34
C ASP A 96 -10.75 -6.60 25.62
N GLY A 97 -10.24 -5.46 26.12
CA GLY A 97 -10.87 -4.75 27.23
C GLY A 97 -12.30 -4.30 26.93
N LEU A 98 -12.57 -3.82 25.71
CA LEU A 98 -13.93 -3.44 25.30
C LEU A 98 -14.88 -4.64 25.21
N LYS A 99 -14.40 -5.79 24.73
CA LYS A 99 -15.19 -7.04 24.70
C LYS A 99 -15.54 -7.50 26.12
N GLU A 100 -14.62 -7.36 27.08
CA GLU A 100 -14.86 -7.72 28.48
C GLU A 100 -15.97 -6.85 29.09
N VAL A 101 -15.88 -5.53 28.93
CA VAL A 101 -16.92 -4.59 29.41
C VAL A 101 -18.27 -4.91 28.79
N LEU A 102 -18.32 -5.21 27.49
CA LEU A 102 -19.57 -5.57 26.82
C LEU A 102 -20.16 -6.87 27.38
N ASN A 103 -19.32 -7.85 27.71
CA ASN A 103 -19.76 -9.11 28.30
C ASN A 103 -20.30 -8.91 29.73
N ASP A 104 -19.65 -8.06 30.55
CA ASP A 104 -20.16 -7.68 31.87
C ASP A 104 -21.53 -6.99 31.76
N MET A 105 -21.67 -6.02 30.85
CA MET A 105 -22.94 -5.36 30.58
C MET A 105 -24.02 -6.36 30.16
N ALA A 106 -23.70 -7.30 29.28
CA ALA A 106 -24.63 -8.34 28.83
C ALA A 106 -25.02 -9.30 29.98
N ALA A 107 -24.08 -9.66 30.86
CA ALA A 107 -24.35 -10.48 32.03
C ALA A 107 -25.29 -9.79 33.02
N ARG A 108 -25.07 -8.48 33.27
CA ARG A 108 -25.90 -7.67 34.17
C ARG A 108 -27.30 -7.46 33.60
N GLY A 109 -27.43 -7.27 32.29
CA GLY A 109 -28.73 -7.19 31.60
C GLY A 109 -29.56 -8.48 31.71
N ARG A 110 -28.91 -9.66 31.70
CA ARG A 110 -29.57 -10.96 31.93
C ARG A 110 -30.02 -11.14 33.38
N GLN A 111 -29.26 -10.63 34.35
CA GLN A 111 -29.61 -10.70 35.77
C GLN A 111 -30.78 -9.76 36.12
N SER A 112 -30.86 -8.60 35.46
CA SER A 112 -31.97 -7.66 35.65
C SER A 112 -33.27 -8.06 34.94
N SER A 113 -33.26 -9.10 34.10
CA SER A 113 -34.43 -9.60 33.35
C SER A 113 -34.95 -10.96 33.86
N GLY A 114 -34.50 -11.41 35.04
CA GLY A 114 -35.08 -12.55 35.75
C GLY A 114 -36.53 -12.28 36.20
N PRO A 115 -37.39 -13.32 36.34
CA PRO A 115 -38.83 -13.15 36.41
C PRO A 115 -39.24 -12.40 37.68
N GLN A 116 -39.92 -11.27 37.48
CA GLN A 116 -40.66 -10.55 38.52
C GLN A 116 -41.81 -11.45 38.97
N THR A 117 -41.67 -12.06 40.14
CA THR A 117 -42.73 -12.81 40.84
C THR A 117 -43.89 -11.91 41.22
#